data_AF-A0A831P8D9-F1
#
_entry.id   AF-A0A831P8D9-F1
#
_cell.length_a   1.000
_cell.length_b   1.000
_cell.length_c   1.000
_cell.angle_alpha   90.00
_cell.angle_beta   90.00
_cell.angle_gamma   90.00
#
_symmetry.space_group_name_H-M   'P 1'
#
loop_
_entity.id
_entity.type
_entity.pdbx_description
1 polymer ?
#
loop_
_entity_poly.entity_id
_entity_poly.type
_entity_poly.pdbx_seq_one_letter_code
_entity_poly.pdbx_strand_id
1 'polypeptide(L)'
;MECPQNERLAHYVEGDLSPIQSAMIRDHLIHCKPCRSRLRQFQKVEAGLVYPPMRTPPLCIEKSVMRRLFPVLPTYGAVLAFVAASFLLLVTWIYIYFDFANNSLVQAMQVTSNRLFRFAGGIVQGISAVFSTVYASFKAFSKLLSAVLNLQIQAELLLFMLLIAAMGPAVVLYRMIFARQRKQRQTRAI
;
A
#
# COMPACT_ATOMS: atom_id res chain seq x y z
N MET A 1 -62.19 -24.12 5.69
CA MET A 1 -60.77 -23.92 6.08
C MET A 1 -60.54 -22.43 6.27
N GLU A 2 -59.89 -22.05 7.37
CA GLU A 2 -59.50 -20.66 7.62
C GLU A 2 -58.53 -20.17 6.54
N CYS A 3 -58.58 -18.88 6.21
CA CYS A 3 -57.65 -18.30 5.26
C CYS A 3 -56.23 -18.28 5.86
N PRO A 4 -55.18 -18.65 5.10
CA PRO A 4 -53.82 -18.58 5.58
C PRO A 4 -53.44 -17.13 5.91
N GLN A 5 -52.62 -16.99 6.95
CA GLN A 5 -51.99 -15.73 7.32
C GLN A 5 -51.03 -15.26 6.21
N ASN A 6 -50.80 -13.95 6.13
CA ASN A 6 -49.97 -13.35 5.10
C ASN A 6 -48.52 -13.86 5.13
N GLU A 7 -47.95 -14.10 6.32
CA GLU A 7 -46.61 -14.66 6.50
C GLU A 7 -46.47 -16.03 5.81
N ARG A 8 -47.46 -16.92 5.94
CA ARG A 8 -47.45 -18.21 5.25
C ARG A 8 -47.55 -18.08 3.74
N LEU A 9 -48.28 -17.09 3.24
CA LEU A 9 -48.34 -16.82 1.80
C LEU A 9 -47.00 -16.27 1.27
N ALA A 10 -46.28 -15.47 2.06
CA ALA A 10 -44.94 -14.99 1.72
C ALA A 10 -43.93 -16.15 1.65
N HIS A 11 -43.87 -16.99 2.68
CA HIS A 11 -43.00 -18.17 2.68
C HIS A 11 -43.35 -19.18 1.58
N TYR A 12 -44.62 -19.26 1.18
CA TYR A 12 -45.02 -20.08 0.03
C TYR A 12 -44.42 -19.56 -1.29
N VAL A 13 -44.33 -18.23 -1.45
CA VAL A 13 -43.75 -17.57 -2.61
C VAL A 13 -42.24 -17.75 -2.63
N GLU A 14 -41.58 -17.56 -1.49
CA GLU A 14 -40.13 -17.75 -1.30
C GLU A 14 -39.68 -19.22 -1.44
N GLY A 15 -40.61 -20.18 -1.31
CA GLY A 15 -40.33 -21.61 -1.38
C GLY A 15 -39.84 -22.23 -0.06
N ASP A 16 -39.97 -21.51 1.05
CA ASP A 16 -39.45 -21.90 2.38
C ASP A 16 -40.38 -22.86 3.15
N LEU A 17 -41.56 -23.18 2.60
CA LEU A 17 -42.51 -24.07 3.26
C LEU A 17 -42.19 -25.56 3.01
N SER A 18 -42.54 -26.39 4.00
CA SER A 18 -42.50 -27.85 3.82
C SER A 18 -43.43 -28.31 2.68
N PRO A 19 -43.14 -29.43 1.99
CA PRO A 19 -43.95 -29.91 0.88
C PRO A 19 -45.44 -30.07 1.23
N ILE A 20 -45.74 -30.54 2.44
CA ILE A 20 -47.12 -30.73 2.93
C ILE A 20 -47.83 -29.37 3.06
N GLN A 21 -47.19 -28.39 3.71
CA GLN A 21 -47.76 -27.04 3.85
C GLN A 21 -47.94 -26.36 2.50
N SER A 22 -47.00 -26.56 1.56
CA SER A 22 -47.12 -26.03 0.21
C SER A 22 -48.32 -26.62 -0.54
N ALA A 23 -48.58 -27.92 -0.38
CA ALA A 23 -49.74 -28.59 -0.97
C ALA A 23 -51.06 -28.06 -0.37
N MET A 24 -51.13 -27.91 0.96
CA MET A 24 -52.31 -27.35 1.62
C MET A 24 -52.63 -25.91 1.15
N ILE A 25 -51.62 -25.07 0.98
CA ILE A 25 -51.80 -23.70 0.47
C ILE A 25 -52.22 -23.74 -1.00
N ARG A 26 -51.61 -24.61 -1.81
CA ARG A 26 -51.98 -24.81 -3.22
C ARG A 26 -53.45 -25.16 -3.37
N ASP A 27 -53.94 -26.12 -2.58
CA ASP A 27 -55.34 -26.53 -2.58
C ASP A 27 -56.27 -25.40 -2.13
N HIS A 28 -55.89 -24.64 -1.10
CA HIS A 28 -56.65 -23.46 -0.67
C HIS A 28 -56.74 -22.39 -1.78
N LEU A 29 -55.65 -22.14 -2.50
CA LEU A 29 -55.58 -21.14 -3.58
C LEU A 29 -56.44 -21.49 -4.80
N ILE A 30 -56.79 -22.77 -4.99
CA ILE A 30 -57.73 -23.22 -6.04
C ILE A 30 -59.12 -22.67 -5.77
N HIS A 31 -59.56 -22.66 -4.51
CA HIS A 31 -60.93 -22.28 -4.13
C HIS A 31 -61.07 -20.82 -3.65
N CYS A 32 -60.02 -20.23 -3.07
CA CYS A 32 -60.09 -18.90 -2.45
C CYS A 32 -59.55 -17.78 -3.35
N LYS A 33 -60.45 -17.08 -4.07
CA LYS A 33 -60.10 -15.91 -4.92
C LYS A 33 -59.37 -14.79 -4.14
N PRO A 34 -59.76 -14.40 -2.91
CA PRO A 34 -59.07 -13.37 -2.13
C PRO A 34 -57.60 -13.70 -1.84
N CYS A 35 -57.32 -14.95 -1.43
CA CYS A 35 -55.94 -15.39 -1.16
C CYS A 35 -55.09 -15.42 -2.43
N ARG A 36 -55.68 -15.80 -3.58
CA ARG A 36 -54.99 -15.74 -4.87
C ARG A 36 -54.62 -14.31 -5.27
N SER A 37 -55.49 -13.34 -4.99
CA SER A 37 -55.20 -11.92 -5.23
C SER A 37 -54.02 -11.43 -4.38
N ARG A 38 -54.01 -11.78 -3.08
CA ARG A 38 -52.90 -11.47 -2.16
C ARG A 38 -51.59 -12.11 -2.60
N LEU A 39 -51.61 -13.39 -3.00
CA LEU A 39 -50.44 -14.09 -3.52
C LEU A 39 -49.80 -13.37 -4.71
N ARG A 40 -50.61 -12.88 -5.66
CA ARG A 40 -50.11 -12.11 -6.82
C ARG A 40 -49.38 -10.83 -6.41
N GLN A 41 -49.76 -10.20 -5.30
CA GLN A 41 -49.04 -9.02 -4.79
C GLN A 41 -47.65 -9.40 -4.30
N PHE A 42 -47.52 -10.49 -3.54
CA PHE A 42 -46.22 -11.00 -3.09
C PHE A 42 -45.33 -11.41 -4.27
N GLN A 43 -45.87 -12.14 -5.24
CA GLN A 43 -45.15 -12.51 -6.47
C GLN A 43 -44.66 -11.29 -7.27
N LYS A 44 -45.43 -10.20 -7.28
CA LYS A 44 -45.02 -8.95 -7.95
C LYS A 44 -43.84 -8.30 -7.24
N VAL A 45 -43.83 -8.32 -5.91
CA VAL A 45 -42.72 -7.79 -5.11
C VAL A 45 -41.48 -8.66 -5.29
N GLU A 46 -41.61 -9.98 -5.18
CA GLU A 46 -40.53 -10.94 -5.40
C GLU A 46 -39.93 -10.79 -6.80
N ALA A 47 -40.75 -10.73 -7.85
CA ALA A 47 -40.27 -10.49 -9.22
C ALA A 47 -39.46 -9.19 -9.34
N GLY A 48 -39.87 -8.13 -8.62
CA GLY A 48 -39.15 -6.86 -8.57
C GLY A 48 -37.84 -6.92 -7.77
N LEU A 49 -37.71 -7.85 -6.83
CA LEU A 49 -36.48 -8.08 -6.06
C LEU A 49 -35.49 -8.98 -6.80
N VAL A 50 -35.97 -10.00 -7.51
CA VAL A 50 -35.12 -10.93 -8.30
C VAL A 50 -34.53 -10.21 -9.52
N TYR A 51 -35.33 -9.38 -10.19
CA TYR A 51 -34.89 -8.60 -11.35
C TYR A 51 -35.13 -7.11 -11.10
N PRO A 52 -34.31 -6.47 -10.26
CA PRO A 52 -34.47 -5.04 -10.01
C PRO A 52 -34.28 -4.29 -11.33
N PRO A 53 -35.12 -3.28 -11.63
CA PRO A 53 -34.95 -2.46 -12.81
C PRO A 53 -33.64 -1.68 -12.68
N MET A 54 -32.60 -2.15 -13.35
CA MET A 54 -31.30 -1.50 -13.39
C MET A 54 -31.44 -0.20 -14.18
N ARG A 55 -31.44 0.93 -13.46
CA ARG A 55 -31.32 2.25 -14.08
C ARG A 55 -29.86 2.50 -14.40
N THR A 56 -29.57 3.00 -15.60
CA THR A 56 -28.22 3.45 -15.94
C THR A 56 -27.81 4.54 -14.94
N PRO A 57 -26.67 4.39 -14.24
CA PRO A 57 -26.24 5.40 -13.29
C PRO A 57 -25.98 6.71 -14.04
N PRO A 58 -26.26 7.87 -13.42
CA PRO A 58 -25.87 9.15 -14.00
C PRO A 58 -24.33 9.24 -14.08
N LEU A 59 -23.85 9.87 -15.15
CA LEU A 59 -22.44 9.91 -15.59
C LEU A 59 -21.39 10.25 -14.52
N CYS A 60 -21.78 10.86 -13.40
CA CYS A 60 -20.88 11.39 -12.38
C CYS A 60 -20.89 10.62 -11.05
N ILE A 61 -21.87 9.74 -10.79
CA ILE A 61 -22.01 9.08 -9.48
C ILE A 61 -20.95 8.01 -9.27
N GLU A 62 -20.53 7.31 -10.34
CA GLU A 62 -19.54 6.24 -10.26
C GLU A 62 -18.23 6.72 -9.62
N LYS A 63 -17.74 7.90 -10.01
CA LYS A 63 -16.48 8.44 -9.49
C LYS A 63 -16.56 8.82 -8.00
N SER A 64 -17.69 9.36 -7.54
CA SER A 64 -17.84 9.77 -6.14
C SER A 64 -18.02 8.57 -5.22
N VAL A 65 -18.80 7.58 -5.67
CA VAL A 65 -19.06 6.34 -4.97
C VAL A 65 -17.80 5.47 -4.91
N MET A 66 -17.10 5.28 -6.05
CA MET A 66 -15.84 4.53 -6.09
C MET A 66 -14.77 5.12 -5.17
N ARG A 67 -14.68 6.45 -5.07
CA ARG A 67 -13.72 7.11 -4.17
C ARG A 67 -14.07 6.92 -2.69
N ARG A 68 -15.35 6.69 -2.36
CA ARG A 68 -15.79 6.37 -0.99
C ARG A 68 -15.61 4.90 -0.65
N LEU A 69 -15.94 3.97 -1.56
CA LEU A 69 -15.77 2.54 -1.32
C LEU A 69 -14.29 2.13 -1.29
N PHE A 70 -13.48 2.72 -2.15
CA PHE A 70 -12.05 2.45 -2.24
C PHE A 70 -11.33 3.76 -1.96
N PRO A 71 -11.18 4.16 -0.67
CA PRO A 71 -10.35 5.29 -0.34
C PRO A 71 -8.96 4.98 -0.89
N VAL A 72 -8.51 5.78 -1.85
CA VAL A 72 -7.19 5.62 -2.46
C VAL A 72 -6.18 5.71 -1.32
N LEU A 73 -5.62 4.56 -0.89
CA LEU A 73 -4.61 4.57 0.15
C LEU A 73 -3.50 5.50 -0.31
N PRO A 74 -3.08 6.46 0.53
CA PRO A 74 -2.07 7.42 0.14
C PRO A 74 -0.79 6.66 -0.26
N THR A 75 -0.41 6.76 -1.53
CA THR A 75 0.82 6.18 -2.11
C THR A 75 2.08 6.53 -1.31
N TYR A 76 2.02 7.57 -0.47
CA TYR A 76 3.06 7.98 0.45
C TYR A 76 3.45 6.89 1.45
N GLY A 77 2.51 6.03 1.87
CA GLY A 77 2.81 4.92 2.78
C GLY A 77 3.82 3.94 2.18
N ALA A 78 3.67 3.59 0.90
CA ALA A 78 4.58 2.67 0.22
C ALA A 78 5.98 3.29 0.01
N VAL A 79 6.06 4.58 -0.34
CA VAL A 79 7.34 5.28 -0.51
C VAL A 79 8.08 5.38 0.83
N LEU A 80 7.37 5.75 1.90
CA LEU A 80 7.97 5.88 3.23
C LEU A 80 8.43 4.53 3.78
N ALA A 81 7.65 3.46 3.56
CA ALA A 81 8.05 2.10 3.91
C ALA A 81 9.33 1.67 3.17
N PHE A 82 9.45 2.00 1.88
CA PHE A 82 10.64 1.68 1.08
C PHE A 82 11.89 2.43 1.57
N VAL A 83 11.74 3.72 1.90
CA VAL A 83 12.83 4.53 2.47
C VAL A 83 13.26 3.98 3.82
N ALA A 84 12.31 3.65 4.70
CA ALA A 84 12.59 3.05 6.01
C ALA A 84 13.30 1.70 5.88
N ALA A 85 12.83 0.82 4.99
CA ALA A 85 13.45 -0.48 4.73
C ALA A 85 14.89 -0.33 4.19
N SER A 86 15.11 0.61 3.26
CA SER A 86 16.44 0.89 2.70
C SER A 86 17.41 1.39 3.77
N PHE A 87 16.93 2.25 4.68
CA PHE A 87 17.73 2.76 5.80
C PHE A 87 18.11 1.65 6.78
N LEU A 88 17.15 0.81 7.18
CA LEU A 88 17.42 -0.32 8.06
C LEU A 88 18.45 -1.27 7.44
N LEU A 89 18.31 -1.60 6.16
CA LEU A 89 19.26 -2.47 5.45
C LEU A 89 20.67 -1.85 5.45
N LEU A 90 20.79 -0.55 5.21
CA LEU A 90 22.07 0.16 5.27
C LEU A 90 22.70 0.10 6.67
N VAL A 91 21.92 0.35 7.73
CA VAL A 91 22.39 0.28 9.12
C VAL A 91 22.82 -1.15 9.47
N THR A 92 22.01 -2.15 9.12
CA THR A 92 22.34 -3.57 9.32
C THR A 92 23.60 -3.96 8.57
N TRP A 93 23.77 -3.48 7.32
CA TRP A 93 24.96 -3.76 6.52
C TRP A 93 26.22 -3.15 7.13
N ILE A 94 26.14 -1.91 7.62
CA ILE A 94 27.24 -1.24 8.33
C ILE A 94 27.59 -2.01 9.61
N TYR A 95 26.59 -2.45 10.37
CA TYR A 95 26.81 -3.22 11.59
C TYR A 95 27.51 -4.55 11.30
N ILE A 96 27.02 -5.31 10.32
CA ILE A 96 27.65 -6.57 9.88
C ILE A 96 29.11 -6.31 9.45
N TYR A 97 29.35 -5.24 8.70
CA TYR A 97 30.70 -4.88 8.27
C TYR A 97 31.63 -4.59 9.46
N PHE A 98 31.19 -3.80 10.44
CA PHE A 98 31.98 -3.52 11.64
C PHE A 98 32.20 -4.76 12.51
N ASP A 99 31.19 -5.61 12.64
CA ASP A 99 31.28 -6.86 13.40
C ASP A 99 32.31 -7.82 12.76
N PHE A 100 32.33 -7.90 11.42
CA PHE A 100 33.36 -8.65 10.71
C PHE A 100 34.75 -8.00 10.80
N ALA A 101 34.84 -6.67 10.80
CA ALA A 101 36.12 -5.96 10.90
C ALA A 101 36.80 -6.16 12.26
N ASN A 102 36.01 -6.29 13.33
CA ASN A 102 36.50 -6.44 14.69
C ASN A 102 36.72 -7.90 15.13
N ASN A 103 36.28 -8.89 14.33
CA ASN A 103 36.43 -10.30 14.67
C ASN A 103 37.80 -10.87 14.23
N SER A 104 38.54 -11.44 15.17
CA SER A 104 39.88 -12.01 14.97
C SER A 104 39.92 -13.18 13.96
N LEU A 105 38.80 -13.88 13.79
CA LEU A 105 38.64 -14.98 12.83
C LEU A 105 38.70 -14.49 11.38
N VAL A 106 38.17 -13.29 11.09
CA VAL A 106 38.25 -12.68 9.76
C VAL A 106 39.66 -12.19 9.48
N GLN A 107 40.36 -11.64 10.47
CA GLN A 107 41.77 -11.30 10.35
C GLN A 107 42.62 -12.54 10.06
N ALA A 108 42.34 -13.67 10.70
CA ALA A 108 43.01 -14.95 10.42
C ALA A 108 42.72 -15.48 9.00
N MET A 109 41.49 -15.36 8.50
CA MET A 109 41.14 -15.70 7.10
C MET A 109 41.78 -14.75 6.08
N GLN A 110 41.92 -13.46 6.39
CA GLN A 110 42.61 -12.49 5.53
C GLN A 110 44.10 -12.84 5.35
N VAL A 111 44.75 -13.40 6.37
CA VAL A 111 46.15 -13.87 6.28
C VAL A 111 46.29 -15.11 5.39
N THR A 112 45.24 -15.94 5.27
CA THR A 112 45.29 -17.22 4.55
C THR A 112 44.77 -17.15 3.10
N SER A 113 43.96 -16.16 2.72
CA SER A 113 43.36 -16.09 1.38
C SER A 113 44.02 -15.05 0.46
N ASN A 114 45.12 -15.43 -0.19
CA ASN A 114 46.12 -14.48 -0.68
C ASN A 114 45.85 -13.81 -2.06
N ARG A 115 44.72 -14.08 -2.74
CA ARG A 115 44.43 -13.45 -4.06
C ARG A 115 43.08 -12.74 -4.15
N LEU A 116 42.00 -13.41 -3.76
CA LEU A 116 40.65 -12.86 -3.87
C LEU A 116 40.41 -11.76 -2.81
N PHE A 117 40.98 -11.90 -1.61
CA PHE A 117 40.86 -10.90 -0.55
C PHE A 117 41.81 -9.72 -0.71
N ARG A 118 42.90 -9.81 -1.48
CA ARG A 118 43.72 -8.63 -1.82
C ARG A 118 42.94 -7.65 -2.70
N PHE A 119 42.13 -8.17 -3.62
CA PHE A 119 41.26 -7.35 -4.45
C PHE A 119 40.14 -6.68 -3.63
N ALA A 120 39.45 -7.47 -2.79
CA ALA A 120 38.46 -6.94 -1.86
C ALA A 120 39.08 -5.92 -0.87
N GLY A 121 40.26 -6.21 -0.34
CA GLY A 121 41.03 -5.29 0.52
C GLY A 121 41.41 -4.00 -0.19
N GLY A 122 41.81 -4.06 -1.46
CA GLY A 122 42.09 -2.87 -2.28
C GLY A 122 40.84 -2.02 -2.52
N ILE A 123 39.68 -2.65 -2.77
CA ILE A 123 38.40 -1.93 -2.88
C ILE A 123 38.05 -1.28 -1.54
N VAL A 124 38.17 -2.00 -0.43
CA VAL A 124 37.87 -1.49 0.91
C VAL A 124 38.80 -0.33 1.26
N GLN A 125 40.10 -0.44 0.99
CA GLN A 125 41.05 0.65 1.18
C GLN A 125 40.69 1.86 0.32
N GLY A 126 40.35 1.65 -0.96
CA GLY A 126 39.90 2.71 -1.86
C GLY A 126 38.66 3.43 -1.32
N ILE A 127 37.64 2.69 -0.90
CA ILE A 127 36.42 3.25 -0.30
C ILE A 127 36.76 3.99 1.01
N SER A 128 37.61 3.42 1.87
CA SER A 128 38.00 4.05 3.12
C SER A 128 38.81 5.34 2.91
N ALA A 129 39.61 5.43 1.85
CA ALA A 129 40.36 6.61 1.48
C ALA A 129 39.44 7.72 0.96
N VAL A 130 38.45 7.37 0.13
CA VAL A 130 37.42 8.32 -0.29
C VAL A 130 36.61 8.78 0.91
N PHE A 131 36.22 7.87 1.81
CA PHE A 131 35.43 8.23 2.98
C PHE A 131 36.22 9.11 3.97
N SER A 132 37.51 8.81 4.19
CA SER A 132 38.36 9.59 5.09
C SER A 132 38.68 10.97 4.53
N THR A 133 38.87 11.12 3.21
CA THR A 133 39.05 12.42 2.57
C THR A 133 37.77 13.26 2.61
N VAL A 134 36.60 12.65 2.39
CA VAL A 134 35.30 13.32 2.54
C VAL A 134 35.04 13.69 4.00
N TYR A 135 35.36 12.82 4.96
CA TYR A 135 35.19 13.12 6.38
C TYR A 135 36.14 14.24 6.83
N ALA A 136 37.39 14.23 6.37
CA ALA A 136 38.37 15.28 6.67
C ALA A 136 37.93 16.64 6.10
N SER A 137 37.44 16.67 4.86
CA SER A 137 36.92 17.90 4.25
C SER A 137 35.68 18.40 5.00
N PHE A 138 34.79 17.50 5.41
CA PHE A 138 33.62 17.84 6.21
C PHE A 138 34.00 18.40 7.59
N LYS A 139 34.99 17.80 8.27
CA LYS A 139 35.48 18.27 9.57
C LYS A 139 36.19 19.63 9.45
N ALA A 140 36.92 19.87 8.37
CA ALA A 140 37.51 21.17 8.09
C ALA A 140 36.41 22.22 7.84
N PHE A 141 35.40 21.87 7.05
CA PHE A 141 34.26 22.74 6.79
C PHE A 141 33.46 23.04 8.07
N SER A 142 33.20 22.04 8.92
CA SER A 142 32.48 22.25 10.17
C SER A 142 33.23 23.17 11.14
N LYS A 143 34.57 23.07 11.20
CA LYS A 143 35.41 24.01 11.98
C LYS A 143 35.30 25.42 11.43
N LEU A 144 35.40 25.59 10.12
CA LEU A 144 35.31 26.89 9.45
C LEU A 144 33.94 27.52 9.69
N LEU A 145 32.87 26.72 9.55
CA LEU A 145 31.51 27.16 9.82
C LEU A 145 31.30 27.54 11.30
N SER A 146 31.84 26.75 12.23
CA SER A 146 31.75 27.04 13.67
C SER A 146 32.49 28.33 14.04
N ALA A 147 33.62 28.62 13.38
CA ALA A 147 34.37 29.86 13.58
C ALA A 147 33.62 31.09 13.04
N VAL A 148 32.92 30.95 11.91
CA VAL A 148 32.13 32.05 11.31
C VAL A 148 30.83 32.30 12.07
N LEU A 149 30.15 31.25 12.52
CA LEU A 149 28.82 31.35 13.14
C LEU A 149 28.85 31.39 14.67
N ASN A 150 30.01 31.21 15.30
CA ASN A 150 30.19 31.10 16.76
C ASN A 150 29.19 30.14 17.45
N LEU A 151 28.80 29.10 16.71
CA LEU A 151 27.80 28.11 17.11
C LEU A 151 28.49 26.77 17.26
N GLN A 152 28.52 26.24 18.49
CA GLN A 152 29.16 24.98 18.83
C GLN A 152 28.24 23.80 18.44
N ILE A 153 28.02 23.63 17.14
CA ILE A 153 27.22 22.53 16.60
C ILE A 153 28.12 21.29 16.48
N GLN A 154 27.67 20.17 17.05
CA GLN A 154 28.37 18.90 16.91
C GLN A 154 28.44 18.51 15.42
N ALA A 155 29.64 18.16 14.95
CA ALA A 155 29.91 17.91 13.52
C ALA A 155 29.00 16.82 12.90
N GLU A 156 28.53 15.88 13.71
CA GLU A 156 27.62 14.82 13.27
C GLU A 156 26.24 15.34 12.87
N LEU A 157 25.72 16.33 13.59
CA LEU A 157 24.40 16.90 13.34
C LEU A 157 24.38 17.71 12.03
N LEU A 158 25.51 18.34 11.72
CA LEU A 158 25.72 19.07 10.47
C LEU A 158 25.79 18.11 9.27
N LEU A 159 26.43 16.96 9.44
CA LEU A 159 26.51 15.91 8.41
C LEU A 159 25.13 15.30 8.13
N PHE A 160 24.34 15.06 9.17
CA PHE A 160 22.93 14.67 9.02
C PHE A 160 22.10 15.71 8.26
N MET A 161 22.23 16.99 8.62
CA MET A 161 21.50 18.07 7.95
C MET A 161 21.90 18.23 6.49
N LEU A 162 23.19 18.10 6.16
CA LEU A 162 23.68 18.15 4.78
C LEU A 162 23.19 16.97 3.94
N LEU A 163 23.10 15.78 4.54
CA LEU A 163 22.60 14.58 3.87
C LEU A 163 21.09 14.68 3.60
N ILE A 164 20.31 15.21 4.55
CA ILE A 164 18.88 15.53 4.36
C ILE A 164 18.71 16.60 3.28
N ALA A 165 19.52 17.65 3.32
CA ALA A 165 19.50 18.73 2.32
C ALA A 165 19.90 18.25 0.93
N ALA A 166 20.80 17.27 0.80
CA ALA A 166 21.19 16.67 -0.48
C ALA A 166 20.12 15.71 -1.04
N MET A 167 19.43 14.99 -0.15
CA MET A 167 18.35 14.06 -0.53
C MET A 167 17.09 14.79 -1.05
N GLY A 168 16.78 15.97 -0.50
CA GLY A 168 15.60 16.76 -0.90
C GLY A 168 15.52 17.06 -2.41
N PRO A 169 16.55 17.69 -3.01
CA PRO A 169 16.62 17.97 -4.45
C PRO A 169 16.53 16.70 -5.30
N ALA A 170 17.18 15.60 -4.88
CA ALA A 170 17.12 14.34 -5.61
C ALA A 170 15.69 13.77 -5.68
N VAL A 171 14.94 13.86 -4.57
CA VAL A 171 13.52 13.44 -4.52
C VAL A 171 12.65 14.35 -5.40
N VAL A 172 12.90 15.66 -5.42
CA VAL A 172 12.16 16.60 -6.28
C VAL A 172 12.42 16.33 -7.76
N LEU A 173 13.68 16.12 -8.14
CA LEU A 173 14.08 15.74 -9.51
C LEU A 173 13.43 14.43 -9.93
N TYR A 174 13.47 13.41 -9.07
CA TYR A 174 12.81 12.14 -9.32
C TYR A 174 11.32 12.30 -9.56
N ARG A 175 10.62 13.10 -8.74
CA ARG A 175 9.20 13.42 -8.91
C ARG A 175 8.92 14.14 -10.22
N MET A 176 9.74 15.12 -10.61
CA MET A 176 9.58 15.82 -11.89
C MET A 176 9.72 14.89 -13.09
N ILE A 177 10.72 13.99 -13.06
CA ILE A 177 10.94 13.01 -14.13
C ILE A 177 9.74 12.07 -14.25
N PHE A 178 9.25 11.53 -13.13
CA PHE A 178 8.08 10.64 -13.13
C PHE A 178 6.79 11.35 -13.59
N ALA A 179 6.60 12.61 -13.19
CA ALA A 179 5.45 13.41 -13.63
C ALA A 179 5.45 13.64 -15.16
N ARG A 180 6.63 13.88 -15.75
CA ARG A 180 6.78 14.02 -17.21
C ARG A 180 6.45 12.72 -17.94
N GLN A 181 6.94 11.59 -17.45
CA GLN A 181 6.63 10.28 -18.05
C GLN A 181 5.12 9.97 -18.01
N ARG A 182 4.43 10.36 -16.93
CA ARG A 182 2.98 10.15 -16.79
C ARG A 182 2.18 10.95 -17.82
N LYS A 183 2.58 12.20 -18.10
CA LYS A 183 1.97 13.04 -19.16
C LYS A 183 2.19 12.45 -20.55
N GLN A 184 3.40 11.95 -20.86
CA GLN A 184 3.69 11.33 -22.15
C GLN A 184 2.92 10.03 -22.42
N ARG A 185 2.59 9.25 -21.37
CA ARG A 185 1.75 8.06 -21.54
C ARG A 185 0.29 8.40 -21.84
N GLN A 186 -0.22 9.52 -21.31
CA GLN A 186 -1.60 9.95 -21.59
C GLN A 186 -1.80 10.46 -23.02
N THR A 187 -0.80 11.11 -23.61
CA THR A 187 -0.89 11.60 -25.00
C THR A 187 -0.72 10.54 -26.07
N ARG A 188 -0.22 9.34 -25.73
CA ARG A 188 -0.09 8.21 -26.68
C ARG A 188 -1.28 7.25 -26.68
N ALA A 189 -2.25 7.44 -25.78
CA ALA A 189 -3.41 6.57 -25.63
C ALA A 189 -4.69 7.14 -26.30
N ILE A 190 -4.55 8.21 -27.09
CA ILE A 190 -5.59 8.85 -27.91
C ILE A 190 -5.15 8.69 -29.37
#